data_AF-A0A6I2NS43-F1
#
_entry.id   AF-A0A6I2NS43-F1
#
_cell.length_a   1.000
_cell.length_b   1.000
_cell.length_c   1.000
_cell.angle_alpha   90.00
_cell.angle_beta   90.00
_cell.angle_gamma   90.00
#
_symmetry.space_group_name_H-M   'P 1'
#
loop_
_entity.id
_entity.type
_entity.pdbx_description
1 polymer ?
#
loop_
_entity_poly.entity_id
_entity_poly.type
_entity_poly.pdbx_seq_one_letter_code
_entity_poly.pdbx_strand_id
1 'polypeptide(L)'
;MKKSENIQITEFDKKANVHNMELLPVVCLPVYKEIVKEMAELIEDKQAREVFCSLSSGRDLQSVSQITGISSKNLVSMYKRGLRQIHLKWRPYSELKRELDHMYIKYRNNEFLLTHSEEVPKKNFRYVKIVWKEQDIPAEYVDLLITPLSKLDINFRVLRALRKYNIYQLEDLLRFIKYNGFDALYQMPSVGTKSIEQLYEKLKDKKILEDQDTCFLFPYLFV
;
A
#
# COMPACT_ATOMS: atom_id res chain seq x y z
N MET A 1 2.62 -7.17 37.57
CA MET A 1 1.34 -6.74 36.97
C MET A 1 1.28 -5.21 37.05
N LYS A 2 1.59 -4.52 35.95
CA LYS A 2 1.64 -3.05 35.91
C LYS A 2 0.23 -2.50 35.72
N LYS A 3 -0.18 -1.61 36.63
CA LYS A 3 -1.43 -0.84 36.58
C LYS A 3 -1.44 0.04 35.33
N SER A 4 -2.48 -0.11 34.53
CA SER A 4 -2.87 0.78 33.45
C SER A 4 -3.42 2.08 34.06
N GLU A 5 -2.69 3.17 33.93
CA GLU A 5 -3.21 4.51 34.24
C GLU A 5 -4.05 4.99 33.06
N ASN A 6 -5.36 5.05 33.29
CA ASN A 6 -6.34 5.64 32.40
C ASN A 6 -5.99 7.12 32.17
N ILE A 7 -5.61 7.46 30.94
CA ILE A 7 -5.56 8.85 30.49
C ILE A 7 -7.02 9.32 30.40
N GLN A 8 -7.41 10.26 31.25
CA GLN A 8 -8.71 10.90 31.19
C GLN A 8 -8.81 11.68 29.87
N ILE A 9 -9.60 11.14 28.94
CA ILE A 9 -10.03 11.83 27.74
C ILE A 9 -11.01 12.91 28.21
N THR A 10 -10.54 14.15 28.27
CA THR A 10 -11.40 15.30 28.56
C THR A 10 -12.37 15.49 27.40
N GLU A 11 -13.66 15.44 27.70
CA GLU A 11 -14.72 15.79 26.76
C GLU A 11 -14.46 17.18 26.19
N PHE A 12 -14.56 17.30 24.87
CA PHE A 12 -14.52 18.60 24.22
C PHE A 12 -15.78 19.38 24.63
N ASP A 13 -15.58 20.40 25.46
CA ASP A 13 -16.60 21.38 25.79
C ASP A 13 -17.22 21.95 24.51
N LYS A 14 -18.52 21.69 24.31
CA LYS A 14 -19.32 22.19 23.19
C LYS A 14 -19.48 23.73 23.19
N LYS A 15 -18.81 24.45 24.08
CA LYS A 15 -18.97 25.89 24.32
C LYS A 15 -17.67 26.70 24.28
N ALA A 16 -16.58 26.16 23.73
CA ALA A 16 -15.38 26.96 23.45
C ALA A 16 -15.48 27.61 22.07
N ASN A 17 -15.75 28.90 22.11
CA ASN A 17 -15.72 29.92 21.08
C ASN A 17 -15.03 29.52 19.75
N VAL A 18 -15.87 29.37 18.73
CA VAL A 18 -15.52 29.27 17.32
C VAL A 18 -14.75 30.53 16.94
N HIS A 19 -13.43 30.49 16.81
CA HIS A 19 -12.68 31.29 15.84
C HIS A 19 -11.31 30.63 15.59
N ASN A 20 -11.10 30.26 14.32
CA ASN A 20 -9.84 29.80 13.70
C ASN A 20 -9.56 28.29 13.63
N MET A 21 -10.61 27.47 13.44
CA MET A 21 -10.50 26.20 12.72
C MET A 21 -11.43 26.32 11.50
N GLU A 22 -10.92 26.84 10.39
CA GLU A 22 -11.68 26.93 9.13
C GLU A 22 -12.06 25.51 8.66
N LEU A 23 -13.26 25.10 9.08
CA LEU A 23 -14.20 24.19 8.42
C LEU A 23 -13.62 22.88 7.85
N LEU A 24 -13.05 22.04 8.72
CA LEU A 24 -13.18 20.60 8.51
C LEU A 24 -14.66 20.23 8.66
N PRO A 25 -15.30 19.59 7.66
CA PRO A 25 -16.67 19.12 7.80
C PRO A 25 -16.81 18.26 9.06
N VAL A 26 -17.94 18.35 9.78
CA VAL A 26 -18.18 17.61 11.03
C VAL A 26 -17.90 16.11 10.88
N VAL A 27 -18.14 15.56 9.68
CA VAL A 27 -17.87 14.18 9.28
C VAL A 27 -16.39 13.81 9.34
N CYS A 28 -15.49 14.77 9.12
CA CYS A 28 -14.04 14.56 9.12
C CYS A 28 -13.41 14.68 10.53
N LEU A 29 -14.16 15.17 11.53
CA LEU A 29 -13.64 15.35 12.90
C LEU A 29 -13.14 14.05 13.56
N PRO A 30 -13.83 12.90 13.45
CA PRO A 30 -13.33 11.64 14.01
C PRO A 30 -12.03 11.19 13.34
N VAL A 31 -11.95 11.30 12.01
CA VAL A 31 -10.75 10.93 11.24
C VAL A 31 -9.58 11.84 11.61
N TYR A 32 -9.83 13.16 11.71
CA TYR A 32 -8.83 14.12 12.14
C TYR A 32 -8.32 13.82 13.56
N LYS A 33 -9.19 13.40 14.48
CA LYS A 33 -8.78 13.01 15.84
C LYS A 33 -7.84 11.80 15.85
N GLU A 34 -8.15 10.77 15.07
CA GLU A 34 -7.28 9.59 14.96
C GLU A 34 -5.93 9.95 14.32
N ILE A 35 -5.94 10.79 13.27
CA ILE A 35 -4.71 11.33 12.67
C ILE A 35 -3.88 12.08 13.72
N VAL A 36 -4.49 13.00 14.48
CA VAL A 36 -3.78 13.77 15.52
C VAL A 36 -3.18 12.84 16.59
N LYS A 37 -3.91 11.79 16.98
CA LYS A 37 -3.44 10.78 17.94
C LYS A 37 -2.24 10.01 17.41
N GLU A 38 -2.30 9.57 16.14
CA GLU A 38 -1.17 8.90 15.47
C GLU A 38 0.06 9.82 15.41
N MET A 39 -0.07 11.11 15.04
CA MET A 39 1.08 12.04 15.08
C MET A 39 1.63 12.20 16.51
N ALA A 40 0.75 12.28 17.51
CA ALA A 40 1.16 12.50 18.89
C ALA A 40 2.02 11.36 19.46
N GLU A 41 1.78 10.11 19.04
CA GLU A 41 2.58 8.95 19.44
C GLU A 41 4.05 9.05 18.96
N LEU A 42 4.31 9.83 17.91
CA LEU A 42 5.66 10.06 17.39
C LEU A 42 6.50 11.05 18.21
N ILE A 43 5.84 11.88 19.04
CA ILE A 43 6.49 12.87 19.90
C ILE A 43 6.92 12.20 21.21
N GLU A 44 8.21 12.15 21.50
CA GLU A 44 8.75 11.47 22.68
C GLU A 44 8.46 12.22 23.99
N ASP A 45 8.63 13.53 23.98
CA ASP A 45 8.47 14.40 25.16
C ASP A 45 6.99 14.51 25.54
N LYS A 46 6.64 14.03 26.75
CA LYS A 46 5.25 13.97 27.23
C LYS A 46 4.59 15.34 27.24
N GLN A 47 5.29 16.39 27.68
CA GLN A 47 4.74 17.73 27.70
C GLN A 47 4.58 18.31 26.29
N ALA A 48 5.55 18.12 25.38
CA ALA A 48 5.37 18.55 23.99
C ALA A 48 4.23 17.80 23.29
N ARG A 49 4.00 16.53 23.62
CA ARG A 49 2.87 15.74 23.12
C ARG A 49 1.53 16.32 23.57
N GLU A 50 1.41 16.66 24.85
CA GLU A 50 0.20 17.26 25.41
C GLU A 50 -0.10 18.66 24.81
N VAL A 51 0.95 19.48 24.66
CA VAL A 51 0.88 20.77 23.97
C VAL A 51 0.46 20.59 22.51
N PHE A 52 1.03 19.60 21.83
CA PHE A 52 0.68 19.26 20.45
C PHE A 52 -0.79 18.86 20.33
N CYS A 53 -1.27 17.91 21.12
CA CYS A 53 -2.67 17.50 21.11
C CYS A 53 -3.61 18.68 21.40
N SER A 54 -3.27 19.52 22.38
CA SER A 54 -4.12 20.65 22.79
C SER A 54 -4.26 21.71 21.70
N LEU A 55 -3.15 22.09 21.06
CA LEU A 55 -3.16 23.08 19.98
C LEU A 55 -3.77 22.52 18.69
N SER A 56 -3.44 21.27 18.31
CA SER A 56 -4.02 20.61 17.14
C SER A 56 -5.52 20.33 17.30
N SER A 57 -6.01 20.29 18.54
CA SER A 57 -7.44 20.22 18.88
C SER A 57 -8.17 21.56 18.72
N GLY A 58 -7.48 22.65 18.42
CA GLY A 58 -8.06 23.99 18.27
C GLY A 58 -8.14 24.81 19.55
N ARG A 59 -7.50 24.40 20.65
CA ARG A 59 -7.36 25.28 21.82
C ARG A 59 -6.42 26.41 21.48
N ASP A 60 -6.75 27.62 21.91
CA ASP A 60 -5.89 28.78 21.71
C ASP A 60 -4.62 28.71 22.60
N LEU A 61 -3.59 29.43 22.20
CA LEU A 61 -2.30 29.40 22.87
C LEU A 61 -2.35 29.90 24.33
N GLN A 62 -3.28 30.80 24.65
CA GLN A 62 -3.38 31.42 25.96
C GLN A 62 -4.10 30.52 26.95
N SER A 63 -5.17 29.82 26.54
CA SER A 63 -5.81 28.79 27.35
C SER A 63 -4.87 27.63 27.64
N VAL A 64 -4.10 27.16 26.65
CA VAL A 64 -3.10 26.10 26.87
C VAL A 64 -2.00 26.56 27.83
N SER A 65 -1.58 27.82 27.75
CA SER A 65 -0.60 28.41 28.69
C SER A 65 -1.10 28.41 30.13
N GLN A 66 -2.37 28.76 30.35
CA GLN A 66 -2.99 28.76 31.67
C GLN A 66 -3.12 27.34 32.25
N ILE A 67 -3.50 26.36 31.43
CA ILE A 67 -3.69 24.96 31.86
C ILE A 67 -2.35 24.30 32.20
N THR A 68 -1.34 24.52 31.36
CA THR A 68 -0.04 23.85 31.49
C THR A 68 0.95 24.58 32.40
N GLY A 69 0.71 25.85 32.71
CA GLY A 69 1.65 26.72 33.43
C GLY A 69 2.89 27.11 32.62
N ILE A 70 2.91 26.82 31.31
CA ILE A 70 4.04 27.08 30.41
C ILE A 70 3.80 28.39 29.67
N SER A 71 4.85 29.23 29.53
CA SER A 71 4.73 30.49 28.77
C SER A 71 4.40 30.23 27.30
N SER A 72 3.61 31.12 26.69
CA SER A 72 3.22 31.02 25.27
C SER A 72 4.43 30.87 24.32
N LYS A 73 5.55 31.55 24.61
CA LYS A 73 6.79 31.42 23.83
C LYS A 73 7.38 30.01 23.89
N ASN A 74 7.37 29.40 25.08
CA ASN A 74 7.85 28.04 25.26
C ASN A 74 6.89 27.02 24.63
N LEU A 75 5.57 27.23 24.70
CA LEU A 75 4.58 26.41 24.01
C LEU A 75 4.81 26.37 22.50
N VAL A 76 5.05 27.52 21.86
CA VAL A 76 5.36 27.58 20.42
C VAL A 76 6.63 26.79 20.09
N SER A 77 7.66 26.91 20.92
CA SER A 77 8.90 26.15 20.75
C SER A 77 8.66 24.64 20.87
N MET A 78 7.87 24.21 21.85
CA MET A 78 7.52 22.80 22.07
C MET A 78 6.68 22.26 20.92
N TYR A 79 5.68 23.01 20.45
CA TYR A 79 4.86 22.64 19.30
C TYR A 79 5.72 22.48 18.03
N LYS A 80 6.62 23.43 17.76
CA LYS A 80 7.56 23.37 16.64
C LYS A 80 8.50 22.16 16.74
N ARG A 81 8.96 21.81 17.94
CA ARG A 81 9.79 20.62 18.18
C ARG A 81 9.01 19.32 17.92
N GLY A 82 7.77 19.25 18.40
CA GLY A 82 6.87 18.13 18.15
C GLY A 82 6.62 17.91 16.66
N LEU A 83 6.28 18.98 15.93
CA LEU A 83 6.10 18.93 14.48
C LEU A 83 7.33 18.42 13.72
N ARG A 84 8.54 18.77 14.16
CA ARG A 84 9.77 18.24 13.55
C ARG A 84 9.92 16.73 13.76
N GLN A 85 9.61 16.23 14.96
CA GLN A 85 9.65 14.78 15.22
C GLN A 85 8.62 14.03 14.39
N ILE A 86 7.42 14.58 14.30
CA ILE A 86 6.35 14.06 13.45
C ILE A 86 6.80 14.01 12.00
N HIS A 87 7.33 15.11 11.47
CA HIS A 87 7.79 15.19 10.09
C HIS A 87 8.91 14.18 9.76
N LEU A 88 9.78 13.86 10.72
CA LEU A 88 10.87 12.90 10.53
C LEU A 88 10.43 11.44 10.64
N LYS A 89 9.41 11.14 11.45
CA LYS A 89 9.02 9.77 11.79
C LYS A 89 7.73 9.31 11.10
N TRP A 90 6.88 10.24 10.68
CA TRP A 90 5.63 9.86 10.04
C TRP A 90 5.89 9.39 8.63
N ARG A 91 5.50 8.15 8.37
CA ARG A 91 5.31 7.58 7.04
C ARG A 91 4.25 8.33 6.25
N PRO A 92 4.60 8.99 5.13
CA PRO A 92 3.62 9.55 4.23
C PRO A 92 2.63 8.47 3.76
N TYR A 93 1.40 8.88 3.44
CA TYR A 93 0.37 7.97 2.90
C TYR A 93 0.87 7.11 1.72
N SER A 94 1.78 7.65 0.89
CA SER A 94 2.42 6.92 -0.21
C SER A 94 3.24 5.72 0.25
N GLU A 95 3.93 5.79 1.39
CA GLU A 95 4.70 4.67 1.94
C GLU A 95 3.77 3.59 2.50
N LEU A 96 2.74 3.99 3.24
CA LEU A 96 1.73 3.05 3.78
C LEU A 96 0.98 2.33 2.67
N LYS A 97 0.62 3.04 1.59
CA LYS A 97 0.02 2.44 0.41
C LYS A 97 0.94 1.40 -0.24
N ARG A 98 2.24 1.71 -0.41
CA ARG A 98 3.23 0.78 -0.97
C ARG A 98 3.39 -0.47 -0.11
N GLU A 99 3.41 -0.33 1.22
CA GLU A 99 3.49 -1.48 2.13
C GLU A 99 2.24 -2.37 2.04
N LEU A 100 1.05 -1.77 1.97
CA LEU A 100 -0.21 -2.51 1.80
C LEU A 100 -0.23 -3.26 0.46
N ASP A 101 0.17 -2.60 -0.62
CA ASP A 101 0.26 -3.22 -1.96
C ASP A 101 1.26 -4.39 -1.94
N HIS A 102 2.43 -4.22 -1.30
CA HIS A 102 3.40 -5.31 -1.12
C HIS A 102 2.83 -6.49 -0.32
N MET A 103 2.12 -6.21 0.77
CA MET A 103 1.48 -7.25 1.60
C MET A 103 0.37 -7.98 0.84
N TYR A 104 -0.38 -7.28 -0.01
CA TYR A 104 -1.41 -7.86 -0.86
C TYR A 104 -0.82 -8.84 -1.89
N ILE A 105 0.28 -8.48 -2.57
CA ILE A 105 0.97 -9.39 -3.49
C ILE A 105 1.46 -10.64 -2.74
N LYS A 106 2.07 -10.44 -1.56
CA LYS A 106 2.53 -11.55 -0.70
C LYS A 106 1.38 -12.46 -0.29
N TYR A 107 0.22 -11.90 0.05
CA TYR A 107 -0.98 -12.68 0.35
C TYR A 107 -1.44 -13.50 -0.86
N ARG A 108 -1.59 -12.89 -2.04
CA ARG A 108 -2.01 -13.60 -3.27
C ARG A 108 -1.07 -14.72 -3.66
N ASN A 109 0.23 -14.49 -3.50
CA ASN A 109 1.27 -15.50 -3.65
C ASN A 109 1.05 -16.70 -2.73
N ASN A 110 0.75 -16.47 -1.44
CA ASN A 110 0.49 -17.54 -0.48
C ASN A 110 -0.88 -18.22 -0.70
N GLU A 111 -1.92 -17.47 -1.06
CA GLU A 111 -3.24 -18.01 -1.39
C GLU A 111 -3.16 -18.97 -2.58
N PHE A 112 -2.39 -18.60 -3.62
CA PHE A 112 -2.15 -19.48 -4.77
C PHE A 112 -1.48 -20.80 -4.34
N LEU A 113 -0.44 -20.73 -3.48
CA LEU A 113 0.20 -21.93 -2.94
C LEU A 113 -0.79 -22.82 -2.19
N LEU A 114 -1.68 -22.24 -1.38
CA LEU A 114 -2.66 -23.00 -0.59
C LEU A 114 -3.75 -23.63 -1.46
N THR A 115 -4.19 -22.95 -2.52
CA THR A 115 -5.26 -23.42 -3.41
C THR A 115 -4.79 -24.43 -4.45
N HIS A 116 -3.50 -24.40 -4.83
CA HIS A 116 -2.91 -25.31 -5.82
C HIS A 116 -1.95 -26.36 -5.22
N SER A 117 -1.75 -26.37 -3.90
CA SER A 117 -0.99 -27.42 -3.19
C SER A 117 -1.71 -28.77 -3.14
N GLU A 118 -3.03 -28.83 -3.31
CA GLU A 118 -3.77 -30.09 -3.07
C GLU A 118 -4.02 -30.96 -4.31
N GLU A 119 -4.07 -30.47 -5.55
CA GLU A 119 -4.33 -31.37 -6.68
C GLU A 119 -3.72 -30.91 -8.01
N VAL A 120 -2.67 -31.61 -8.49
CA VAL A 120 -2.48 -31.84 -9.94
C VAL A 120 -2.00 -33.28 -10.17
N PRO A 121 -2.79 -34.13 -10.87
CA PRO A 121 -2.30 -35.40 -11.37
C PRO A 121 -1.19 -35.13 -12.40
N LYS A 122 -0.01 -35.65 -12.09
CA LYS A 122 1.20 -35.67 -12.94
C LYS A 122 0.87 -35.99 -14.41
N LYS A 123 0.81 -34.96 -15.26
CA LYS A 123 1.00 -35.10 -16.70
C LYS A 123 2.07 -34.14 -17.18
N ASN A 124 3.29 -34.69 -17.23
CA ASN A 124 4.35 -34.40 -18.20
C ASN A 124 4.61 -32.93 -18.57
N PHE A 125 5.21 -32.17 -17.65
CA PHE A 125 6.12 -31.08 -18.03
C PHE A 125 7.37 -31.13 -17.14
N ARG A 126 8.54 -30.81 -17.72
CA ARG A 126 9.85 -30.87 -17.06
C ARG A 126 9.85 -29.89 -15.89
N TYR A 127 9.89 -30.41 -14.66
CA TYR A 127 10.14 -29.62 -13.47
C TYR A 127 11.51 -28.94 -13.59
N VAL A 128 11.53 -27.66 -13.93
CA VAL A 128 12.65 -26.81 -13.54
C VAL A 128 12.54 -26.68 -12.03
N LYS A 129 13.47 -27.30 -11.31
CA LYS A 129 13.58 -27.20 -9.86
C LYS A 129 13.95 -25.75 -9.53
N ILE A 130 12.96 -24.87 -9.39
CA ILE A 130 13.18 -23.50 -8.95
C ILE A 130 13.71 -23.58 -7.53
N VAL A 131 14.97 -23.18 -7.35
CA VAL A 131 15.63 -23.13 -6.05
C VAL A 131 14.96 -22.01 -5.25
N TRP A 132 14.33 -22.41 -4.15
CA TRP A 132 13.59 -21.56 -3.24
C TRP A 132 14.54 -20.60 -2.52
N LYS A 133 14.41 -19.32 -2.82
CA LYS A 133 14.63 -18.26 -1.83
C LYS A 133 13.36 -17.43 -1.82
N GLU A 134 12.80 -17.20 -0.64
CA GLU A 134 11.87 -16.08 -0.41
C GLU A 134 12.62 -14.81 -0.82
N GLN A 135 12.55 -14.44 -2.10
CA GLN A 135 13.06 -13.17 -2.56
C GLN A 135 11.95 -12.16 -2.29
N ASP A 136 12.20 -11.25 -1.36
CA ASP A 136 11.35 -10.09 -1.17
C ASP A 136 11.25 -9.33 -2.49
N ILE A 137 10.03 -8.92 -2.84
CA ILE A 137 9.76 -8.22 -4.10
C ILE A 137 10.30 -6.80 -3.96
N PRO A 138 11.28 -6.38 -4.77
CA PRO A 138 11.77 -5.01 -4.75
C PRO A 138 10.64 -4.01 -4.95
N ALA A 139 10.66 -2.94 -4.17
CA ALA A 139 9.58 -1.96 -4.16
C ALA A 139 9.45 -1.16 -5.47
N GLU A 140 10.41 -1.27 -6.38
CA GLU A 140 10.39 -0.77 -7.76
C GLU A 140 9.52 -1.63 -8.69
N TYR A 141 9.34 -2.92 -8.38
CA TYR A 141 8.56 -3.86 -9.20
C TYR A 141 7.13 -4.04 -8.69
N VAL A 142 6.83 -3.65 -7.45
CA VAL A 142 5.47 -3.68 -6.88
C VAL A 142 4.50 -2.87 -7.75
N ASP A 143 4.85 -1.62 -8.06
CA ASP A 143 4.01 -0.74 -8.89
C ASP A 143 3.77 -1.33 -10.28
N LEU A 144 4.77 -2.01 -10.83
CA LEU A 144 4.70 -2.67 -12.13
C LEU A 144 3.78 -3.91 -12.07
N LEU A 145 3.89 -4.75 -11.05
CA LEU A 145 3.08 -5.97 -10.89
C LEU A 145 1.59 -5.68 -10.68
N ILE A 146 1.26 -4.68 -9.85
CA ILE A 146 -0.13 -4.28 -9.60
C ILE A 146 -0.75 -3.50 -10.78
N THR A 147 0.05 -3.14 -11.78
CA THR A 147 -0.42 -2.36 -12.93
C THR A 147 -1.52 -3.14 -13.67
N PRO A 148 -2.73 -2.58 -13.81
CA PRO A 148 -3.78 -3.19 -14.60
C PRO A 148 -3.34 -3.31 -16.06
N LEU A 149 -3.65 -4.43 -16.71
CA LEU A 149 -3.30 -4.66 -18.10
C LEU A 149 -3.87 -3.60 -19.05
N SER A 150 -4.98 -2.95 -18.67
CA SER A 150 -5.55 -1.82 -19.43
C SER A 150 -4.65 -0.58 -19.48
N LYS A 151 -3.72 -0.42 -18.54
CA LYS A 151 -2.74 0.68 -18.53
C LYS A 151 -1.47 0.34 -19.34
N LEU A 152 -1.36 -0.87 -19.88
CA LEU A 152 -0.24 -1.31 -20.71
C LEU A 152 -0.50 -1.08 -22.21
N ASP A 153 -1.52 -0.29 -22.55
CA ASP A 153 -1.99 -0.04 -23.92
C ASP A 153 -2.30 -1.31 -24.71
N ILE A 154 -2.62 -2.42 -24.04
CA ILE A 154 -2.92 -3.71 -24.70
C ILE A 154 -4.24 -3.60 -25.47
N ASN A 155 -4.34 -4.32 -26.59
CA ASN A 155 -5.54 -4.36 -27.41
C ASN A 155 -6.77 -4.83 -26.59
N PHE A 156 -7.88 -4.11 -26.68
CA PHE A 156 -9.10 -4.42 -25.94
C PHE A 156 -9.62 -5.84 -26.18
N ARG A 157 -9.41 -6.41 -27.38
CA ARG A 157 -9.79 -7.80 -27.68
C ARG A 157 -9.04 -8.81 -26.80
N VAL A 158 -7.74 -8.60 -26.63
CA VAL A 158 -6.87 -9.42 -25.77
C VAL A 158 -7.27 -9.22 -24.31
N LEU A 159 -7.45 -7.97 -23.86
CA LEU A 159 -7.90 -7.68 -22.50
C LEU A 159 -9.22 -8.37 -22.17
N ARG A 160 -10.20 -8.33 -23.09
CA ARG A 160 -11.49 -9.00 -22.89
C ARG A 160 -11.34 -10.51 -22.77
N ALA A 161 -10.45 -11.13 -23.54
CA ALA A 161 -10.17 -12.55 -23.44
C ALA A 161 -9.48 -12.89 -22.11
N LEU A 162 -8.43 -12.16 -21.74
CA LEU A 162 -7.70 -12.34 -20.48
C LEU A 162 -8.63 -12.24 -19.25
N ARG A 163 -9.59 -11.30 -19.26
CA ARG A 163 -10.60 -11.19 -18.20
C ARG A 163 -11.48 -12.43 -18.04
N LYS A 164 -11.76 -13.17 -19.13
CA LYS A 164 -12.52 -14.44 -19.03
C LYS A 164 -11.76 -15.52 -18.25
N TYR A 165 -10.44 -15.40 -18.19
CA TYR A 165 -9.54 -16.27 -17.43
C TYR A 165 -9.11 -15.64 -16.09
N ASN A 166 -9.81 -14.60 -15.63
CA ASN A 166 -9.50 -13.85 -14.41
C ASN A 166 -8.10 -13.21 -14.38
N ILE A 167 -7.57 -12.84 -15.55
CA ILE A 167 -6.28 -12.15 -15.66
C ILE A 167 -6.55 -10.65 -15.83
N TYR A 168 -6.20 -9.84 -14.81
CA TYR A 168 -6.51 -8.40 -14.75
C TYR A 168 -5.27 -7.52 -14.62
N GLN A 169 -4.29 -7.96 -13.82
CA GLN A 169 -3.04 -7.26 -13.54
C GLN A 169 -1.87 -7.90 -14.29
N LEU A 170 -0.75 -7.16 -14.38
CA LEU A 170 0.48 -7.70 -14.96
C LEU A 170 0.95 -8.94 -14.19
N GLU A 171 0.86 -8.92 -12.87
CA GLU A 171 1.12 -10.06 -11.99
C GLU A 171 0.37 -11.33 -12.43
N ASP A 172 -0.93 -11.21 -12.71
CA ASP A 172 -1.78 -12.34 -13.12
C ASP A 172 -1.31 -12.94 -14.44
N LEU A 173 -0.97 -12.07 -15.39
CA LEU A 173 -0.52 -12.46 -16.72
C LEU A 173 0.82 -13.19 -16.64
N LEU A 174 1.75 -12.66 -15.85
CA LEU A 174 3.07 -13.26 -15.67
C LEU A 174 2.99 -14.59 -14.93
N ARG A 175 2.11 -14.75 -13.93
CA ARG A 175 1.83 -16.06 -13.31
C ARG A 175 1.28 -17.05 -14.33
N PHE A 176 0.32 -16.64 -15.14
CA PHE A 176 -0.27 -17.50 -16.17
C PHE A 176 0.79 -17.99 -17.17
N ILE A 177 1.65 -17.08 -17.66
CA ILE A 177 2.74 -17.40 -18.58
C ILE A 177 3.76 -18.32 -17.90
N LYS A 178 4.15 -18.03 -16.66
CA LYS A 178 5.12 -18.86 -15.93
C LYS A 178 4.59 -20.28 -15.65
N TYR A 179 3.28 -20.46 -15.45
CA TYR A 179 2.69 -21.78 -15.25
C TYR A 179 2.54 -22.58 -16.55
N ASN A 180 1.98 -21.96 -17.58
CA ASN A 180 1.50 -22.67 -18.77
C ASN A 180 2.43 -22.50 -20.00
N GLY A 181 3.42 -21.62 -19.92
CA GLY A 181 4.19 -21.13 -21.06
C GLY A 181 3.44 -20.02 -21.81
N PHE A 182 4.17 -19.19 -22.55
CA PHE A 182 3.57 -18.14 -23.37
C PHE A 182 2.64 -18.72 -24.45
N ASP A 183 2.97 -19.91 -24.96
CA ASP A 183 2.20 -20.57 -26.01
C ASP A 183 0.75 -20.89 -25.63
N ALA A 184 0.47 -21.02 -24.33
CA ALA A 184 -0.88 -21.23 -23.83
C ALA A 184 -1.83 -20.07 -24.17
N LEU A 185 -1.29 -18.86 -24.39
CA LEU A 185 -2.08 -17.72 -24.86
C LEU A 185 -2.66 -17.97 -26.25
N TYR A 186 -1.95 -18.67 -27.14
CA TYR A 186 -2.45 -19.02 -28.49
C TYR A 186 -3.61 -20.02 -28.48
N GLN A 187 -3.77 -20.76 -27.38
CA GLN A 187 -4.87 -21.70 -27.21
C GLN A 187 -6.16 -21.02 -26.71
N MET A 188 -6.13 -19.71 -26.43
CA MET A 188 -7.32 -18.97 -25.99
C MET A 188 -8.32 -18.79 -27.15
N PRO A 189 -9.55 -19.33 -27.07
CA PRO A 189 -10.51 -19.37 -28.19
C PRO A 189 -10.96 -18.01 -28.73
N SER A 190 -10.62 -16.91 -28.05
CA SER A 190 -11.11 -15.56 -28.36
C SER A 190 -10.00 -14.56 -28.73
N VAL A 191 -8.76 -15.03 -28.87
CA VAL A 191 -7.63 -14.18 -29.26
C VAL A 191 -7.00 -14.72 -30.54
N GLY A 192 -6.89 -13.87 -31.57
CA GLY A 192 -6.17 -14.23 -32.80
C GLY A 192 -4.66 -14.16 -32.60
N THR A 193 -3.90 -14.99 -33.33
CA THR A 193 -2.42 -15.06 -33.28
C THR A 193 -1.75 -13.69 -33.35
N LYS A 194 -2.15 -12.86 -34.32
CA LYS A 194 -1.65 -11.47 -34.46
C LYS A 194 -1.85 -10.59 -33.23
N SER A 195 -2.91 -10.82 -32.45
CA SER A 195 -3.18 -10.05 -31.24
C SER A 195 -2.28 -10.47 -30.07
N ILE A 196 -1.83 -11.73 -30.06
CA ILE A 196 -0.88 -12.26 -29.07
C ILE A 196 0.54 -11.84 -29.42
N GLU A 197 0.90 -11.85 -30.71
CA GLU A 197 2.15 -11.28 -31.21
C GLU A 197 2.26 -9.79 -30.82
N GLN A 198 1.19 -9.01 -31.01
CA GLN A 198 1.13 -7.61 -30.56
C GLN A 198 1.24 -7.47 -29.04
N LEU A 199 0.74 -8.43 -28.26
CA LEU A 199 0.92 -8.44 -26.81
C LEU A 199 2.39 -8.69 -26.45
N TYR A 200 3.02 -9.66 -27.10
CA TYR A 200 4.43 -9.98 -26.90
C TYR A 200 5.33 -8.77 -27.20
N GLU A 201 5.17 -8.15 -28.37
CA GLU A 201 5.95 -6.96 -28.74
C GLU A 201 5.76 -5.83 -27.73
N LYS A 202 4.53 -5.59 -27.23
CA LYS A 202 4.30 -4.57 -26.20
C LYS A 202 4.96 -4.87 -24.87
N LEU A 203 4.98 -6.13 -24.45
CA LEU A 203 5.67 -6.54 -23.22
C LEU A 203 7.19 -6.43 -23.38
N LYS A 204 7.71 -6.67 -24.59
CA LYS A 204 9.12 -6.50 -24.93
C LYS A 204 9.54 -5.03 -25.01
N ASP A 205 8.73 -4.18 -25.64
CA ASP A 205 8.94 -2.73 -25.71
C ASP A 205 8.99 -2.09 -24.32
N LYS A 206 8.15 -2.56 -23.39
CA LYS A 206 8.15 -2.15 -21.98
C LYS A 206 9.25 -2.81 -21.15
N LYS A 207 10.12 -3.61 -21.79
CA LYS A 207 11.21 -4.37 -21.18
C LYS A 207 10.76 -5.31 -20.06
N ILE A 208 9.52 -5.80 -20.13
CA ILE A 208 8.95 -6.76 -19.17
C ILE A 208 9.41 -8.18 -19.52
N LEU A 209 9.31 -8.56 -20.80
CA LEU A 209 9.78 -9.83 -21.32
C LEU A 209 11.08 -9.63 -22.12
N GLU A 210 12.08 -10.47 -21.84
CA GLU A 210 13.29 -10.59 -22.66
C GLU A 210 13.07 -11.58 -23.80
N ASP A 211 12.40 -12.70 -23.48
CA ASP A 211 11.95 -13.72 -24.42
C ASP A 211 10.58 -14.26 -23.98
N GLN A 212 9.92 -15.10 -24.80
CA GLN A 212 8.60 -15.66 -24.51
C GLN A 212 8.53 -16.34 -23.13
N ASP A 213 9.62 -17.00 -22.72
CA ASP A 213 9.72 -17.70 -21.43
C ASP A 213 10.71 -17.05 -20.45
N THR A 214 11.25 -15.86 -20.75
CA THR A 214 12.25 -15.19 -19.91
C THR A 214 11.76 -13.81 -19.48
N CYS A 215 11.48 -13.69 -18.17
CA CYS A 215 11.06 -12.45 -17.51
C CYS A 215 11.84 -12.27 -16.22
N PHE A 216 12.43 -11.09 -16.04
CA PHE A 216 13.18 -10.76 -14.82
C PHE A 216 12.30 -10.72 -13.55
N LEU A 217 10.97 -10.66 -13.70
CA LEU A 217 10.02 -10.70 -12.58
C LEU A 217 9.65 -12.12 -12.13
N PHE A 218 9.95 -13.15 -12.92
CA PHE A 218 9.63 -14.54 -12.58
C PHE A 218 10.21 -15.04 -11.26
N PRO A 219 11.40 -14.61 -10.80
CA PRO A 219 11.91 -14.98 -9.48
C PRO A 219 11.01 -14.55 -8.31
N TYR A 220 10.17 -13.52 -8.49
CA TYR A 220 9.33 -12.93 -7.44
C TYR A 220 7.89 -13.46 -7.41
N LEU A 221 7.49 -14.24 -8.43
CA LEU A 221 6.12 -14.74 -8.59
C LEU A 221 6.06 -16.25 -8.29
N PHE A 222 5.19 -16.66 -7.37
CA PHE A 222 4.97 -18.08 -7.10
C PHE A 222 3.88 -18.65 -8.01
N VAL A 223 4.07 -19.90 -8.40
CA VAL A 223 3.27 -20.70 -9.33
C VAL A 223 3.41 -22.17 -8.96
#